data_AF-A0A9E3QYF7-F1
#
_entry.id   AF-A0A9E3QYF7-F1
#
_cell.length_a   1.000
_cell.length_b   1.000
_cell.length_c   1.000
_cell.angle_alpha   90.00
_cell.angle_beta   90.00
_cell.angle_gamma   90.00
#
_symmetry.space_group_name_H-M   'P 1'
#
loop_
_entity.id
_entity.type
_entity.pdbx_description
1 polymer ?
#
loop_
_entity_poly.entity_id
_entity_poly.type
_entity_poly.pdbx_seq_one_letter_code
_entity_poly.pdbx_strand_id
1 'polypeptide(L)'
;MSEIEKGVSLPQHLWDALEQMAAEMGVSQEGLLAQAVFTLARLNGFIVPGKTGSAAAAPAPAAVAPGPRTVGQSPAAVAKPAPGKPTGGRRPPEPEPEPEPEAPAEDEEGNPFDGDAGEEDQQEEPQDEAPPEDEEPQEEEEQEEPEPEPAPRGGKSSGPTMTLTMAGREPFRLTSESMLVGRGKHCDFVIESNRVSREHARLSRQGQDFIIEDLKSSNGTFYGPGKERLAAETPRKLRDGDEITFGTEKVKVSIKR
;
A
#
# COMPACT_ATOMS: atom_id res chain seq x y z
N MET A 1 -13.25 31.23 11.67
CA MET A 1 -12.57 30.25 10.81
C MET A 1 -13.08 30.50 9.41
N SER A 2 -12.20 30.81 8.46
CA SER A 2 -12.61 31.11 7.08
C SER A 2 -12.76 29.79 6.33
N GLU A 3 -13.99 29.41 6.01
CA GLU A 3 -14.29 28.24 5.18
C GLU A 3 -14.03 28.64 3.73
N ILE A 4 -13.08 27.96 3.08
CA ILE A 4 -12.77 28.20 1.67
C ILE A 4 -13.39 27.04 0.89
N GLU A 5 -14.55 27.26 0.29
CA GLU A 5 -15.18 26.27 -0.59
C GLU A 5 -14.37 26.17 -1.90
N LYS A 6 -13.59 25.09 -2.03
CA LYS A 6 -12.95 24.70 -3.28
C LYS A 6 -13.54 23.37 -3.74
N GLY A 7 -14.32 23.41 -4.82
CA GLY A 7 -14.88 22.19 -5.43
C GLY A 7 -13.80 21.32 -6.07
N VAL A 8 -13.83 20.02 -5.79
CA VAL A 8 -12.98 19.00 -6.43
C VAL A 8 -13.84 18.17 -7.38
N SER A 9 -13.38 17.97 -8.61
CA SER A 9 -14.06 17.08 -9.57
C SER A 9 -13.56 15.65 -9.37
N LEU A 10 -14.48 14.75 -9.01
CA LEU A 10 -14.22 13.32 -8.85
C LEU A 10 -14.92 12.52 -9.97
N PRO A 11 -14.30 11.44 -10.49
CA PRO A 11 -14.98 10.48 -11.36
C PRO A 11 -16.24 9.90 -10.71
N GLN A 12 -17.31 9.70 -11.48
CA GLN A 12 -18.62 9.24 -10.98
C GLN A 12 -18.53 7.98 -10.12
N HIS A 13 -17.81 6.95 -10.59
CA HIS A 13 -17.68 5.69 -9.83
C HIS A 13 -17.02 5.84 -8.45
N LEU A 14 -16.14 6.84 -8.27
CA LEU A 14 -15.54 7.14 -6.96
C LEU A 14 -16.52 7.90 -6.06
N TRP A 15 -17.40 8.71 -6.66
CA TRP A 15 -18.48 9.39 -5.94
C TRP A 15 -19.49 8.37 -5.41
N ASP A 16 -19.93 7.45 -6.25
CA ASP A 16 -20.89 6.40 -5.89
C ASP A 16 -20.33 5.50 -4.76
N ALA A 17 -19.04 5.15 -4.84
CA ALA A 17 -18.38 4.39 -3.78
C ALA A 17 -18.28 5.17 -2.45
N LEU A 18 -18.00 6.47 -2.50
CA LEU A 18 -17.98 7.32 -1.30
C LEU A 18 -19.36 7.41 -0.65
N GLU A 19 -20.41 7.54 -1.46
CA GLU A 19 -21.79 7.56 -1.00
C GLU A 19 -22.19 6.25 -0.31
N GLN A 20 -21.85 5.12 -0.92
CA GLN A 20 -22.12 3.80 -0.34
C GLN A 20 -21.37 3.61 0.99
N MET A 21 -20.08 3.96 1.05
CA MET A 21 -19.29 3.88 2.29
C MET A 21 -19.88 4.76 3.40
N ALA A 22 -20.29 5.98 3.06
CA ALA A 22 -20.91 6.90 4.02
C ALA A 22 -22.24 6.34 4.56
N ALA A 23 -23.06 5.73 3.69
CA ALA A 23 -24.33 5.11 4.07
C ALA A 23 -24.14 3.89 4.99
N GLU A 24 -23.23 2.98 4.66
CA GLU A 24 -22.96 1.78 5.47
C GLU A 24 -22.41 2.13 6.87
N MET A 25 -21.59 3.18 6.96
CA MET A 25 -21.00 3.64 8.21
C MET A 25 -21.87 4.64 8.98
N GLY A 26 -23.00 5.08 8.41
CA GLY A 26 -23.89 6.07 9.03
C GLY A 26 -23.25 7.44 9.25
N VAL A 27 -22.28 7.84 8.43
CA VAL A 27 -21.55 9.12 8.53
C VAL A 27 -21.84 10.04 7.35
N SER A 28 -21.61 11.34 7.49
CA SER A 28 -21.75 12.28 6.37
C SER A 28 -20.63 12.10 5.34
N GLN A 29 -20.95 12.27 4.05
CA GLN A 29 -19.96 12.24 2.96
C GLN A 29 -18.84 13.26 3.18
N GLU A 30 -19.21 14.49 3.58
CA GLU A 30 -18.26 15.56 3.89
C GLU A 30 -17.37 15.21 5.08
N GLY A 31 -17.93 14.61 6.13
CA GLY A 31 -17.18 14.18 7.31
C GLY A 31 -16.19 13.07 6.98
N LEU A 32 -16.62 12.09 6.17
CA LEU A 32 -15.77 11.00 5.71
C LEU A 32 -14.64 11.50 4.81
N LEU A 33 -14.95 12.42 3.89
CA LEU A 33 -13.96 13.05 3.01
C LEU A 33 -12.95 13.88 3.82
N ALA A 34 -13.41 14.69 4.77
CA ALA A 34 -12.56 15.47 5.66
C ALA A 34 -11.63 14.56 6.49
N GLN A 35 -12.15 13.47 7.04
CA GLN A 35 -11.38 12.48 7.80
C GLN A 35 -10.34 11.78 6.91
N ALA A 36 -10.69 11.41 5.68
CA ALA A 36 -9.78 10.80 4.73
C ALA A 36 -8.64 11.73 4.35
N VAL A 37 -8.95 13.00 4.03
CA VAL A 37 -7.94 14.02 3.71
C VAL A 37 -7.04 14.29 4.91
N PHE A 38 -7.60 14.43 6.11
CA PHE A 38 -6.83 14.62 7.34
C PHE A 38 -5.88 13.45 7.61
N THR A 39 -6.38 12.22 7.50
CA THR A 39 -5.59 11.00 7.73
C THR A 39 -4.47 10.90 6.70
N LEU A 40 -4.78 11.13 5.42
CA LEU A 40 -3.78 11.12 4.36
C LEU A 40 -2.69 12.19 4.57
N ALA A 41 -3.10 13.41 4.93
CA ALA A 41 -2.17 14.50 5.20
C ALA A 41 -1.27 14.19 6.40
N ARG A 42 -1.82 13.62 7.48
CA ARG A 42 -1.05 13.19 8.65
C ARG A 42 -0.06 12.07 8.31
N LEU A 43 -0.49 11.03 7.60
CA LEU A 43 0.35 9.89 7.22
C LEU A 43 1.54 10.29 6.35
N ASN A 44 1.41 11.37 5.59
CA ASN A 44 2.47 11.91 4.74
C ASN A 44 3.19 13.12 5.36
N GLY A 45 2.94 13.42 6.64
CA GLY A 45 3.65 14.47 7.38
C GLY A 45 3.26 15.91 7.04
N PHE A 46 2.17 16.14 6.30
CA PHE A 46 1.65 17.49 6.00
C PHE A 46 0.93 18.12 7.20
N ILE A 47 0.50 17.31 8.17
CA ILE A 47 -0.08 17.77 9.43
C ILE A 47 0.70 17.13 10.57
N VAL A 48 1.30 17.96 11.43
CA VAL A 48 1.97 17.54 12.66
C VAL A 48 1.21 18.11 13.86
N PRO A 49 0.74 17.28 14.80
CA PRO A 49 0.07 17.77 16.00
C PRO A 49 1.05 18.61 16.83
N GLY A 50 0.67 19.85 17.17
CA GLY A 50 1.44 20.75 18.05
C GLY A 50 2.04 21.99 17.39
N LYS A 51 1.96 22.16 16.07
CA LYS A 51 2.31 23.43 15.40
C LYS A 51 1.07 24.13 14.86
N THR A 52 0.40 24.92 15.70
CA THR A 52 -0.48 25.98 15.21
C THR A 52 0.38 27.13 14.71
N GLY A 53 0.57 27.18 13.39
CA GLY A 53 1.06 28.36 12.67
C GLY A 53 2.56 28.63 12.74
N SER A 54 3.28 28.17 11.74
CA SER A 54 4.21 29.05 11.02
C SER A 54 4.54 28.44 9.66
N ALA A 55 4.21 29.19 8.62
CA ALA A 55 4.56 28.87 7.25
C ALA A 55 6.09 28.86 7.11
N ALA A 56 6.67 27.69 6.80
CA ALA A 56 8.05 27.61 6.33
C ALA A 56 8.29 26.37 5.46
N ALA A 57 8.62 26.65 4.21
CA ALA A 57 9.34 25.82 3.23
C ALA A 57 8.64 24.56 2.69
N ALA A 58 7.81 24.77 1.66
CA ALA A 58 7.57 23.77 0.63
C ALA A 58 8.84 23.56 -0.21
N PRO A 59 9.23 22.31 -0.57
CA PRO A 59 10.02 22.08 -1.76
C PRO A 59 9.11 22.21 -2.99
N ALA A 60 9.56 23.00 -3.97
CA ALA A 60 8.82 23.35 -5.17
C ALA A 60 8.47 22.14 -6.06
N PRO A 61 7.25 22.04 -6.61
CA PRO A 61 6.98 21.16 -7.73
C PRO A 61 7.46 21.82 -9.03
N ALA A 62 8.24 21.06 -9.80
CA ALA A 62 8.72 21.40 -11.13
C ALA A 62 7.58 21.78 -12.08
N ALA A 63 7.78 22.88 -12.80
CA ALA A 63 6.87 23.43 -13.80
C ALA A 63 6.64 22.46 -14.97
N VAL A 64 5.38 22.12 -15.24
CA VAL A 64 4.92 21.62 -16.53
C VAL A 64 4.23 22.77 -17.25
N ALA A 65 4.76 23.11 -18.43
CA ALA A 65 4.29 24.18 -19.31
C ALA A 65 2.91 23.87 -19.93
N PRO A 66 2.11 24.90 -20.28
CA PRO A 66 0.76 24.74 -20.82
C PRO A 66 0.76 24.36 -22.32
N GLY A 67 -0.19 23.50 -22.70
CA GLY A 67 -0.40 23.03 -24.07
C GLY A 67 -0.89 24.13 -25.04
N PRO A 68 -0.83 23.86 -26.36
CA PRO A 68 -1.17 24.84 -27.38
C PRO A 68 -2.68 25.02 -27.53
N ARG A 69 -3.03 26.25 -27.91
CA ARG A 69 -4.35 26.79 -28.17
C ARG A 69 -4.85 26.43 -29.58
N THR A 70 -6.12 26.08 -29.70
CA THR A 70 -6.95 26.25 -30.92
C THR A 70 -8.39 26.55 -30.47
N VAL A 71 -8.78 27.83 -30.36
CA VAL A 71 -9.56 28.64 -31.33
C VAL A 71 -10.75 27.91 -32.00
N GLY A 72 -11.96 28.28 -31.55
CA GLY A 72 -13.00 28.80 -32.44
C GLY A 72 -14.14 27.86 -32.86
N GLN A 73 -15.30 27.95 -32.18
CA GLN A 73 -16.54 28.55 -32.73
C GLN A 73 -17.75 28.25 -31.84
N SER A 74 -18.39 29.32 -31.38
CA SER A 74 -19.85 29.47 -31.27
C SER A 74 -20.25 30.46 -32.39
N PRO A 75 -21.54 30.66 -32.77
CA PRO A 75 -22.77 30.33 -32.04
C PRO A 75 -23.93 29.79 -32.91
N ALA A 76 -25.04 29.37 -32.29
CA ALA A 76 -26.38 29.89 -32.59
C ALA A 76 -27.48 29.11 -31.84
N ALA A 77 -28.45 29.88 -31.34
CA ALA A 77 -29.68 29.45 -30.71
C ALA A 77 -30.60 28.66 -31.67
N VAL A 78 -31.64 28.00 -31.13
CA VAL A 78 -33.06 28.17 -31.51
C VAL A 78 -33.98 27.16 -30.77
N ALA A 79 -35.05 27.73 -30.20
CA ALA A 79 -36.42 27.22 -29.96
C ALA A 79 -36.74 26.06 -28.98
N LYS A 80 -37.61 26.41 -28.01
CA LYS A 80 -38.67 25.57 -27.42
C LYS A 80 -39.65 25.08 -28.50
N PRO A 81 -40.34 23.94 -28.32
CA PRO A 81 -41.68 24.00 -27.71
C PRO A 81 -42.04 22.81 -26.78
N ALA A 82 -43.03 23.03 -25.91
CA ALA A 82 -43.82 22.00 -25.21
C ALA A 82 -45.21 21.87 -25.91
N PRO A 83 -46.18 21.03 -25.47
CA PRO A 83 -46.16 19.77 -24.71
C PRO A 83 -46.89 18.61 -25.46
N GLY A 84 -46.71 17.37 -25.03
CA GLY A 84 -47.51 16.24 -25.51
C GLY A 84 -47.60 15.11 -24.49
N LYS A 85 -48.78 14.94 -23.87
CA LYS A 85 -49.23 13.68 -23.23
C LYS A 85 -49.63 12.70 -24.36
N PRO A 86 -49.44 11.37 -24.22
CA PRO A 86 -50.48 10.60 -23.54
C PRO A 86 -49.99 9.34 -22.76
N THR A 87 -50.77 9.05 -21.71
CA THR A 87 -51.28 7.75 -21.24
C THR A 87 -50.41 6.48 -21.20
N GLY A 88 -50.30 5.91 -20.00
CA GLY A 88 -50.75 4.53 -19.75
C GLY A 88 -49.71 3.42 -19.92
N GLY A 89 -49.01 3.09 -18.83
CA GLY A 89 -48.23 1.85 -18.71
C GLY A 89 -48.03 1.53 -17.23
N ARG A 90 -48.56 0.38 -16.79
CA ARG A 90 -48.68 -0.04 -15.40
C ARG A 90 -47.33 -0.06 -14.66
N ARG A 91 -47.37 0.49 -13.44
CA ARG A 91 -46.38 0.26 -12.37
C ARG A 91 -46.33 -1.26 -12.08
N PRO A 92 -45.18 -1.94 -12.19
CA PRO A 92 -45.04 -3.28 -11.60
C PRO A 92 -45.16 -3.15 -10.06
N PRO A 93 -45.82 -4.10 -9.38
CA PRO A 93 -45.93 -4.07 -7.93
C PRO A 93 -44.56 -4.26 -7.26
N GLU A 94 -44.33 -3.49 -6.21
CA GLU A 94 -43.23 -3.66 -5.25
C GLU A 94 -43.29 -5.09 -4.66
N PRO A 95 -42.16 -5.82 -4.55
CA PRO A 95 -42.13 -7.07 -3.80
C PRO A 95 -42.34 -6.78 -2.30
N GLU A 96 -43.26 -7.51 -1.68
CA GLU A 96 -43.54 -7.49 -0.25
C GLU A 96 -42.30 -7.93 0.55
N PRO A 97 -42.05 -7.36 1.75
CA PRO A 97 -40.94 -7.79 2.61
C PRO A 97 -41.17 -9.22 3.12
N GLU A 98 -40.18 -10.08 2.93
CA GLU A 98 -40.14 -11.42 3.52
C GLU A 98 -40.08 -11.34 5.06
N PRO A 99 -40.78 -12.22 5.79
CA PRO A 99 -40.75 -12.21 7.26
C PRO A 99 -39.39 -12.65 7.80
N GLU A 100 -38.93 -11.93 8.83
CA GLU A 100 -37.74 -12.21 9.63
C GLU A 100 -37.78 -13.63 10.21
N PRO A 101 -36.67 -14.40 10.18
CA PRO A 101 -36.58 -15.62 10.97
C PRO A 101 -36.42 -15.26 12.45
N GLU A 102 -37.44 -15.64 13.23
CA GLU A 102 -37.44 -15.60 14.70
C GLU A 102 -36.21 -16.34 15.27
N ALA A 103 -35.55 -15.69 16.22
CA ALA A 103 -34.48 -16.27 17.02
C ALA A 103 -35.03 -17.47 17.84
N PRO A 104 -34.38 -18.66 17.82
CA PRO A 104 -34.71 -19.68 18.79
C PRO A 104 -34.19 -19.30 20.17
N ALA A 105 -35.04 -19.60 21.13
CA ALA A 105 -34.93 -19.32 22.55
C ALA A 105 -33.73 -20.00 23.22
N GLU A 106 -33.38 -19.41 24.35
CA GLU A 106 -32.42 -19.84 25.35
C GLU A 106 -32.71 -21.26 25.84
N ASP A 107 -31.78 -22.18 25.60
CA ASP A 107 -31.63 -23.45 26.29
C ASP A 107 -30.38 -23.43 27.18
N GLU A 108 -30.61 -23.04 28.45
CA GLU A 108 -29.77 -23.42 29.58
C GLU A 108 -29.83 -24.95 29.75
N GLU A 109 -28.88 -25.66 29.14
CA GLU A 109 -28.58 -27.04 29.52
C GLU A 109 -27.15 -27.13 30.04
N GLY A 110 -27.07 -27.58 31.30
CA GLY A 110 -25.93 -27.45 32.17
C GLY A 110 -24.70 -28.22 31.69
N ASN A 111 -23.54 -27.64 31.96
CA ASN A 111 -22.29 -28.37 31.91
C ASN A 111 -22.18 -29.24 33.17
N PRO A 112 -22.17 -30.58 33.05
CA PRO A 112 -22.06 -31.49 34.17
C PRO A 112 -20.57 -31.74 34.44
N PHE A 113 -19.97 -30.93 35.30
CA PHE A 113 -18.74 -31.33 35.97
C PHE A 113 -18.75 -30.83 37.40
N ASP A 114 -19.67 -31.40 38.18
CA ASP A 114 -19.46 -31.60 39.60
C ASP A 114 -18.40 -32.68 39.79
N GLY A 115 -17.30 -32.29 40.42
CA GLY A 115 -16.17 -33.12 40.79
C GLY A 115 -15.49 -32.51 42.01
N ASP A 116 -16.23 -32.58 43.10
CA ASP A 116 -15.96 -32.17 44.48
C ASP A 116 -14.56 -32.51 45.05
N ALA A 117 -14.20 -31.71 46.06
CA ALA A 117 -13.34 -32.00 47.21
C ALA A 117 -11.87 -31.52 47.21
N GLY A 118 -11.57 -30.65 48.19
CA GLY A 118 -10.27 -30.66 48.86
C GLY A 118 -9.68 -29.29 49.25
N GLU A 119 -10.02 -28.85 50.46
CA GLU A 119 -9.14 -28.15 51.42
C GLU A 119 -8.52 -26.78 51.06
N GLU A 120 -9.20 -25.75 51.56
CA GLU A 120 -8.75 -24.85 52.62
C GLU A 120 -7.24 -24.73 52.93
N ASP A 121 -6.82 -23.46 53.00
CA ASP A 121 -5.86 -22.91 53.97
C ASP A 121 -4.35 -23.05 53.70
N GLN A 122 -3.71 -21.98 53.25
CA GLN A 122 -2.98 -21.06 54.15
C GLN A 122 -2.19 -20.01 53.37
N GLN A 123 -2.26 -18.78 53.90
CA GLN A 123 -1.42 -17.66 53.56
C GLN A 123 0.03 -17.95 53.96
N GLU A 124 1.01 -17.69 53.08
CA GLU A 124 2.31 -17.16 53.49
C GLU A 124 2.79 -16.13 52.45
N GLU A 125 3.12 -14.95 52.97
CA GLU A 125 3.63 -13.78 52.28
C GLU A 125 5.12 -13.94 51.84
N PRO A 126 5.62 -13.06 50.96
CA PRO A 126 6.80 -13.29 50.15
C PRO A 126 8.08 -13.01 50.94
N GLN A 127 9.06 -13.91 50.83
CA GLN A 127 10.38 -13.75 51.44
C GLN A 127 11.39 -13.38 50.35
N ASP A 128 11.69 -12.09 50.30
CA ASP A 128 13.06 -11.55 50.26
C ASP A 128 14.15 -12.46 49.66
N GLU A 129 14.42 -12.33 48.37
CA GLU A 129 15.78 -12.48 47.84
C GLU A 129 16.05 -11.34 46.85
N ALA A 130 16.66 -10.28 47.37
CA ALA A 130 17.26 -9.24 46.57
C ALA A 130 18.31 -9.85 45.61
N PRO A 131 18.35 -9.47 44.32
CA PRO A 131 19.46 -9.83 43.46
C PRO A 131 20.73 -9.13 43.97
N PRO A 132 21.89 -9.82 44.02
CA PRO A 132 23.13 -9.16 44.38
C PRO A 132 23.48 -8.08 43.34
N GLU A 133 23.67 -6.86 43.83
CA GLU A 133 24.37 -5.78 43.14
C GLU A 133 25.88 -6.10 43.11
N ASP A 134 26.56 -5.51 42.12
CA ASP A 134 28.00 -5.52 41.85
C ASP A 134 28.55 -6.70 41.03
N GLU A 135 28.56 -6.56 39.70
CA GLU A 135 29.77 -6.74 38.85
C GLU A 135 29.57 -6.02 37.49
N GLU A 136 29.86 -4.72 37.42
CA GLU A 136 30.51 -4.13 36.24
C GLU A 136 32.01 -4.06 36.54
N PRO A 137 32.97 -4.10 35.59
CA PRO A 137 32.82 -4.02 34.13
C PRO A 137 33.67 -5.06 33.35
N GLN A 138 33.19 -5.57 32.22
CA GLN A 138 34.08 -6.04 31.15
C GLN A 138 33.61 -5.48 29.82
N GLU A 139 34.38 -4.49 29.37
CA GLU A 139 34.50 -4.06 27.98
C GLU A 139 34.86 -5.29 27.14
N GLU A 140 33.85 -5.98 26.61
CA GLU A 140 34.04 -6.92 25.50
C GLU A 140 33.74 -6.18 24.21
N GLU A 141 34.81 -5.58 23.71
CA GLU A 141 35.16 -5.30 22.32
C GLU A 141 34.02 -5.46 21.30
N GLU A 142 33.75 -4.34 20.62
CA GLU A 142 33.18 -4.28 19.28
C GLU A 142 33.76 -5.39 18.41
N GLN A 143 33.07 -6.53 18.35
CA GLN A 143 33.15 -7.40 17.19
C GLN A 143 32.29 -6.70 16.14
N GLU A 144 32.94 -5.78 15.42
CA GLU A 144 32.62 -5.50 14.03
C GLU A 144 32.39 -6.87 13.36
N GLU A 145 31.14 -7.31 13.26
CA GLU A 145 30.78 -8.22 12.19
C GLU A 145 31.25 -7.49 10.93
N PRO A 146 32.23 -8.02 10.17
CA PRO A 146 32.67 -7.34 8.98
C PRO A 146 31.43 -7.15 8.13
N GLU A 147 31.10 -5.89 7.83
CA GLU A 147 30.19 -5.58 6.74
C GLU A 147 30.60 -6.52 5.62
N PRO A 148 29.71 -7.39 5.09
CA PRO A 148 30.08 -8.15 3.93
C PRO A 148 30.34 -7.11 2.85
N GLU A 149 31.61 -6.76 2.64
CA GLU A 149 32.09 -6.18 1.41
C GLU A 149 31.37 -6.98 0.33
N PRO A 150 30.59 -6.35 -0.57
CA PRO A 150 30.05 -7.07 -1.70
C PRO A 150 31.25 -7.47 -2.55
N ALA A 151 31.87 -8.60 -2.19
CA ALA A 151 32.97 -9.19 -2.91
C ALA A 151 32.47 -9.33 -4.34
N PRO A 152 33.14 -8.71 -5.33
CA PRO A 152 32.85 -9.01 -6.70
C PRO A 152 33.36 -10.43 -6.92
N ARG A 153 32.54 -11.43 -6.59
CA ARG A 153 32.72 -12.81 -7.03
C ARG A 153 32.47 -12.82 -8.53
N GLY A 154 33.49 -12.37 -9.25
CA GLY A 154 33.62 -12.45 -10.70
C GLY A 154 33.75 -13.91 -11.12
N GLY A 155 32.67 -14.68 -10.99
CA GLY A 155 32.43 -15.78 -11.89
C GLY A 155 32.09 -15.17 -13.24
N LYS A 156 32.89 -15.43 -14.27
CA LYS A 156 32.57 -15.04 -15.65
C LYS A 156 31.27 -15.73 -16.04
N SER A 157 30.13 -15.07 -15.82
CA SER A 157 28.84 -15.53 -16.30
C SER A 157 28.84 -15.36 -17.82
N SER A 158 29.10 -16.45 -18.54
CA SER A 158 28.95 -16.55 -20.00
C SER A 158 27.47 -16.46 -20.46
N GLY A 159 26.60 -15.91 -19.61
CA GLY A 159 25.17 -15.82 -19.81
C GLY A 159 24.74 -14.37 -20.04
N PRO A 160 23.47 -14.16 -20.41
CA PRO A 160 22.94 -12.83 -20.56
C PRO A 160 23.09 -12.06 -19.24
N THR A 161 23.43 -10.78 -19.34
CA THR A 161 23.60 -9.89 -18.19
C THR A 161 22.39 -8.95 -18.11
N MET A 162 21.70 -8.95 -16.97
CA MET A 162 20.63 -7.99 -16.70
C MET A 162 21.16 -6.78 -15.93
N THR A 163 20.74 -5.60 -16.35
CA THR A 163 21.00 -4.32 -15.69
C THR A 163 19.66 -3.67 -15.35
N LEU A 164 19.53 -3.19 -14.11
CA LEU A 164 18.40 -2.42 -13.61
C LEU A 164 18.79 -0.94 -13.57
N THR A 165 17.97 -0.07 -14.16
CA THR A 165 18.19 1.38 -14.15
C THR A 165 17.02 2.07 -13.48
N MET A 166 17.30 2.95 -12.53
CA MET A 166 16.30 3.74 -11.80
C MET A 166 16.66 5.23 -11.92
N ALA A 167 15.67 6.10 -11.90
CA ALA A 167 15.90 7.54 -11.96
C ALA A 167 16.75 8.01 -10.76
N GLY A 168 17.84 8.72 -11.03
CA GLY A 168 18.71 9.28 -9.99
C GLY A 168 19.68 8.29 -9.34
N ARG A 169 19.83 7.06 -9.87
CA ARG A 169 20.78 6.06 -9.36
C ARG A 169 21.62 5.46 -10.49
N GLU A 170 22.83 5.06 -10.14
CA GLU A 170 23.69 4.27 -11.03
C GLU A 170 23.02 2.95 -11.42
N PRO A 171 23.20 2.46 -12.66
CA PRO A 171 22.65 1.19 -13.10
C PRO A 171 23.22 0.03 -12.27
N PHE A 172 22.33 -0.81 -11.74
CA PHE A 172 22.72 -1.97 -10.96
C PHE A 172 22.73 -3.22 -11.83
N ARG A 173 23.84 -3.96 -11.82
CA ARG A 173 23.98 -5.21 -12.58
C ARG A 173 23.61 -6.40 -11.70
N LEU A 174 22.84 -7.33 -12.24
CA LEU A 174 22.63 -8.62 -11.60
C LEU A 174 23.95 -9.42 -11.60
N THR A 175 24.53 -9.63 -10.42
CA THR A 175 25.79 -10.38 -10.22
C THR A 175 25.55 -11.86 -9.90
N SER A 176 24.40 -12.18 -9.31
CA SER A 176 24.04 -13.50 -8.78
C SER A 176 22.92 -14.17 -9.60
N GLU A 177 22.70 -15.47 -9.38
CA GLU A 177 21.58 -16.19 -10.02
C GLU A 177 20.22 -15.80 -9.46
N SER A 178 20.18 -15.32 -8.23
CA SER A 178 19.00 -14.77 -7.58
C SER A 178 19.40 -13.48 -6.88
N MET A 179 18.49 -12.53 -6.84
CA MET A 179 18.67 -11.20 -6.26
C MET A 179 17.36 -10.75 -5.61
N LEU A 180 17.47 -10.23 -4.40
CA LEU A 180 16.34 -9.68 -3.65
C LEU A 180 16.21 -8.18 -3.89
N VAL A 181 14.99 -7.74 -4.15
CA VAL A 181 14.62 -6.34 -4.35
C VAL A 181 13.73 -5.90 -3.21
N GLY A 182 14.05 -4.78 -2.57
CA GLY A 182 13.24 -4.26 -1.48
C GLY A 182 13.86 -3.06 -0.80
N ARG A 183 13.20 -2.56 0.24
CA ARG A 183 13.68 -1.47 1.10
C ARG A 183 14.66 -1.95 2.18
N GLY A 184 14.67 -3.24 2.49
CA GLY A 184 15.52 -3.81 3.53
C GLY A 184 17.00 -3.64 3.18
N LYS A 185 17.83 -3.36 4.19
CA LYS A 185 19.30 -3.28 4.01
C LYS A 185 19.92 -4.61 3.58
N HIS A 186 19.22 -5.71 3.85
CA HIS A 186 19.61 -7.07 3.48
C HIS A 186 19.27 -7.43 2.02
N CYS A 187 18.59 -6.55 1.28
CA CYS A 187 18.32 -6.75 -0.14
C CYS A 187 19.54 -6.40 -0.99
N ASP A 188 19.79 -7.16 -2.04
CA ASP A 188 20.85 -6.86 -3.00
C ASP A 188 20.57 -5.56 -3.77
N PHE A 189 19.31 -5.32 -4.15
CA PHE A 189 18.87 -4.07 -4.77
C PHE A 189 17.95 -3.30 -3.81
N VAL A 190 18.59 -2.47 -2.98
CA VAL A 190 17.90 -1.63 -1.99
C VAL A 190 17.21 -0.45 -2.66
N ILE A 191 15.90 -0.31 -2.50
CA ILE A 191 15.12 0.84 -2.95
C ILE A 191 14.65 1.62 -1.72
N GLU A 192 15.18 2.82 -1.53
CA GLU A 192 14.87 3.69 -0.39
C GLU A 192 13.52 4.39 -0.55
N SER A 193 12.44 3.61 -0.49
CA SER A 193 11.08 4.14 -0.57
C SER A 193 10.17 3.45 0.42
N ASN A 194 9.38 4.25 1.15
CA ASN A 194 8.38 3.72 2.09
C ASN A 194 7.26 2.94 1.41
N ARG A 195 7.13 3.08 0.08
CA ARG A 195 6.15 2.36 -0.72
C ARG A 195 6.66 1.00 -1.21
N VAL A 196 7.92 0.67 -0.91
CA VAL A 196 8.53 -0.62 -1.20
C VAL A 196 8.61 -1.44 0.10
N SER A 197 8.11 -2.68 0.07
CA SER A 197 8.27 -3.64 1.17
C SER A 197 9.74 -3.91 1.48
N ARG A 198 10.04 -4.34 2.72
CA ARG A 198 11.42 -4.71 3.10
C ARG A 198 11.98 -5.76 2.17
N GLU A 199 11.17 -6.77 1.88
CA GLU A 199 11.37 -7.75 0.81
C GLU A 199 10.19 -7.60 -0.13
N HIS A 200 10.42 -7.09 -1.34
CA HIS A 200 9.33 -6.72 -2.25
C HIS A 200 9.19 -7.74 -3.38
N ALA A 201 10.30 -8.06 -4.02
CA ALA A 201 10.31 -8.99 -5.14
C ALA A 201 11.65 -9.72 -5.20
N ARG A 202 11.64 -10.88 -5.85
CA ARG A 202 12.84 -11.63 -6.17
C ARG A 202 13.03 -11.66 -7.68
N LEU A 203 14.24 -11.37 -8.10
CA LEU A 203 14.69 -11.53 -9.47
C LEU A 203 15.59 -12.76 -9.54
N SER A 204 15.28 -13.69 -10.44
CA SER A 204 16.07 -14.90 -10.64
C SER A 204 16.42 -15.08 -12.11
N ARG A 205 17.59 -15.64 -12.37
CA ARG A 205 18.06 -16.03 -13.69
C ARG A 205 17.81 -17.52 -13.85
N GLN A 206 16.98 -17.89 -14.81
CA GLN A 206 16.76 -19.27 -15.21
C GLN A 206 17.32 -19.49 -16.61
N GLY A 207 18.53 -20.05 -16.68
CA GLY A 207 19.24 -20.28 -17.94
C GLY A 207 19.54 -18.99 -18.71
N GLN A 208 18.78 -18.77 -19.80
CA GLN A 208 18.90 -17.59 -20.68
C GLN A 208 17.83 -16.51 -20.42
N ASP A 209 16.94 -16.76 -19.48
CA ASP A 209 15.81 -15.89 -19.18
C ASP A 209 15.92 -15.34 -17.75
N PHE A 210 15.33 -14.17 -17.56
CA PHE A 210 15.17 -13.55 -16.25
C PHE A 210 13.72 -13.61 -15.85
N ILE A 211 13.48 -13.85 -14.57
CA ILE A 211 12.15 -14.02 -14.01
C ILE A 211 12.04 -13.14 -12.78
N ILE A 212 10.91 -12.47 -12.64
CA ILE A 212 10.52 -11.72 -11.46
C ILE A 212 9.39 -12.42 -10.73
N GLU A 213 9.44 -12.39 -9.41
CA GLU A 213 8.41 -12.91 -8.53
C GLU A 213 8.13 -11.88 -7.43
N ASP A 214 6.86 -11.52 -7.22
CA ASP A 214 6.46 -10.61 -6.14
C ASP A 214 6.35 -11.38 -4.82
N LEU A 215 7.03 -10.92 -3.76
CA LEU A 215 7.07 -11.57 -2.46
C LEU A 215 5.96 -11.05 -1.54
N LYS A 216 4.71 -11.07 -2.02
CA LYS A 216 3.53 -10.53 -1.31
C LYS A 216 3.74 -9.07 -0.89
N SER A 217 4.19 -8.23 -1.82
CA SER A 217 4.45 -6.83 -1.52
C SER A 217 3.17 -6.06 -1.18
N SER A 218 3.25 -5.09 -0.25
CA SER A 218 2.05 -4.39 0.25
C SER A 218 1.39 -3.53 -0.82
N ASN A 219 2.19 -2.90 -1.69
CA ASN A 219 1.70 -2.03 -2.76
C ASN A 219 1.67 -2.72 -4.13
N GLY A 220 2.13 -3.97 -4.22
CA GLY A 220 2.23 -4.72 -5.46
C GLY A 220 3.44 -4.35 -6.32
N THR A 221 3.85 -5.32 -7.13
CA THR A 221 4.74 -5.13 -8.28
C THR A 221 3.92 -4.99 -9.55
N PHE A 222 4.22 -3.99 -10.38
CA PHE A 222 3.59 -3.78 -11.68
C PHE A 222 4.59 -3.97 -12.81
N TYR A 223 4.14 -4.55 -13.92
CA TYR A 223 4.98 -4.91 -15.06
C TYR A 223 4.45 -4.26 -16.35
N GLY A 224 5.38 -3.81 -17.19
CA GLY A 224 5.12 -3.31 -18.53
C GLY A 224 4.50 -1.90 -18.58
N PRO A 225 4.26 -1.38 -19.80
CA PRO A 225 3.74 -0.02 -20.01
C PRO A 225 2.31 0.16 -19.48
N GLY A 226 1.53 -0.92 -19.43
CA GLY A 226 0.16 -0.93 -18.93
C GLY A 226 0.04 -1.00 -17.40
N LYS A 227 1.16 -1.05 -16.66
CA LYS A 227 1.18 -1.27 -15.21
C LYS A 227 0.31 -2.46 -14.80
N GLU A 228 0.51 -3.59 -15.44
CA GLU A 228 -0.21 -4.82 -15.07
C GLU A 228 0.33 -5.31 -13.72
N ARG A 229 -0.54 -5.46 -12.72
CA ARG A 229 -0.13 -5.96 -11.40
C ARG A 229 0.23 -7.44 -11.50
N LEU A 230 1.42 -7.79 -11.04
CA LEU A 230 1.82 -9.19 -10.90
C LEU A 230 1.06 -9.83 -9.74
N ALA A 231 0.59 -11.06 -9.95
CA ALA A 231 0.11 -11.89 -8.86
C ALA A 231 1.27 -12.23 -7.92
N ALA A 232 1.02 -12.16 -6.61
CA ALA A 232 2.02 -12.53 -5.61
C ALA A 232 2.47 -13.98 -5.82
N GLU A 233 3.76 -14.24 -5.59
CA GLU A 233 4.41 -15.56 -5.68
C GLU A 233 4.25 -16.25 -7.04
N THR A 234 3.90 -15.49 -8.08
CA THR A 234 3.76 -16.00 -9.44
C THR A 234 4.96 -15.55 -10.29
N PRO A 235 5.79 -16.48 -10.77
CA PRO A 235 6.96 -16.13 -11.58
C PRO A 235 6.56 -15.57 -12.94
N ARG A 236 7.10 -14.41 -13.30
CA ARG A 236 6.87 -13.72 -14.58
C ARG A 236 8.20 -13.55 -15.32
N LYS A 237 8.27 -14.02 -16.56
CA LYS A 237 9.45 -13.85 -17.42
C LYS A 237 9.61 -12.39 -17.86
N LEU A 238 10.83 -11.87 -17.73
CA LEU A 238 11.25 -10.53 -18.16
C LEU A 238 11.92 -10.56 -19.52
N ARG A 239 11.82 -9.45 -20.24
CA ARG A 239 12.43 -9.18 -21.55
C ARG A 239 13.23 -7.89 -21.50
N ASP A 240 14.10 -7.73 -22.50
CA ASP A 240 14.90 -6.52 -22.64
C ASP A 240 14.00 -5.30 -22.88
N GLY A 241 14.30 -4.21 -22.19
CA GLY A 241 13.56 -2.96 -22.28
C GLY A 241 12.29 -2.89 -21.44
N ASP A 242 11.93 -3.94 -20.70
CA ASP A 242 10.75 -3.95 -19.84
C ASP A 242 10.87 -2.91 -18.71
N GLU A 243 9.75 -2.30 -18.34
CA GLU A 243 9.63 -1.42 -17.16
C GLU A 243 8.89 -2.19 -16.05
N ILE A 244 9.46 -2.14 -14.85
CA ILE A 244 8.88 -2.72 -13.63
C ILE A 244 8.67 -1.56 -12.66
N THR A 245 7.51 -1.52 -12.01
CA THR A 245 7.24 -0.56 -10.95
C THR A 245 7.06 -1.30 -9.63
N PHE A 246 7.92 -1.01 -8.65
CA PHE A 246 7.83 -1.53 -7.29
C PHE A 246 7.11 -0.51 -6.43
N GLY A 247 5.83 -0.72 -6.13
CA GLY A 247 4.99 0.29 -5.49
C GLY A 247 4.85 1.55 -6.34
N THR A 248 5.73 2.54 -6.14
CA THR A 248 5.82 3.76 -6.97
C THR A 248 7.13 3.92 -7.73
N GLU A 249 8.14 3.12 -7.40
CA GLU A 249 9.48 3.28 -7.94
C GLU A 249 9.60 2.54 -9.27
N LYS A 250 9.95 3.28 -10.31
CA LYS A 250 10.10 2.73 -11.67
C LYS A 250 11.52 2.28 -11.91
N VAL A 251 11.67 1.05 -12.35
CA VAL A 251 12.93 0.42 -12.70
C VAL A 251 12.84 -0.11 -14.12
N LYS A 252 13.78 0.31 -14.97
CA LYS A 252 13.92 -0.21 -16.33
C LYS A 252 14.89 -1.37 -16.36
N VAL A 253 14.50 -2.44 -17.03
CA VAL A 253 15.30 -3.64 -17.25
C VAL A 253 16.00 -3.52 -18.59
N SER A 254 17.30 -3.85 -18.61
CA SER A 254 18.09 -3.96 -19.84
C SER A 254 18.89 -5.26 -19.80
N ILE A 255 18.64 -6.15 -20.75
CA ILE A 255 19.26 -7.47 -20.84
C ILE A 255 20.18 -7.49 -22.06
N LYS A 256 21.48 -7.61 -21.82
CA LYS A 256 22.49 -7.81 -22.86
C LYS A 256 22.77 -9.30 -22.99
N ARG A 257 22.64 -9.85 -24.20
CA ARG A 257 22.90 -11.26 -24.51
C ARG A 257 24.19 -11.40 -25.30
#